data_AF-A0A938AHN2-F1
#
_entry.id   AF-A0A938AHN2-F1
#
_cell.length_a   1.000
_cell.length_b   1.000
_cell.length_c   1.000
_cell.angle_alpha   90.00
_cell.angle_beta   90.00
_cell.angle_gamma   90.00
#
_symmetry.space_group_name_H-M   'P 1'
#
loop_
_entity.id
_entity.type
_entity.pdbx_description
1 polymer ?
#
loop_
_entity_poly.entity_id
_entity_poly.type
_entity_poly.pdbx_seq_one_letter_code
_entity_poly.pdbx_strand_id
1 'polypeptide(L)'
;MATLTPLSARQSNGSTEQGRPALSRLDLFDGIPRRDLDLLDARLPLIRWPREADAPAALTRGDHLYIVRQGRIALSDVTPQGQEVTTTIVEPGAVYSSLGLEQAAPAIALEASAVTPLPVHAIEALVTRYPRFGVNLAVALTGRLANLRQTVGIVSEMRVEDRLRRRLHQIAEQIGTAAPEGVRIGLDLTHAQWASLIGASREAVTTAFGKLRAASEVEMEGRSITIPWAAMNAADAPPAALAS
;
A
#
# COMPACT_ATOMS: atom_id res chain seq x y z
N MET A 1 -31.93 -33.26 -22.73
CA MET A 1 -32.85 -32.22 -22.21
C MET A 1 -32.71 -32.15 -20.70
N ALA A 2 -31.79 -31.30 -20.21
CA ALA A 2 -31.61 -31.05 -18.78
C ALA A 2 -32.13 -29.63 -18.48
N THR A 3 -33.10 -29.57 -17.57
CA THR A 3 -33.86 -28.40 -17.16
C THR A 3 -33.00 -27.42 -16.37
N LEU A 4 -32.96 -26.16 -16.83
CA LEU A 4 -32.42 -25.00 -16.12
C LEU A 4 -33.36 -24.62 -14.96
N THR A 5 -32.85 -24.70 -13.74
CA THR A 5 -33.51 -24.13 -12.55
C THR A 5 -33.22 -22.62 -12.50
N PRO A 6 -34.23 -21.73 -12.42
CA PRO A 6 -33.98 -20.29 -12.39
C PRO A 6 -33.46 -19.87 -11.01
N LEU A 7 -32.36 -19.11 -10.98
CA LEU A 7 -31.95 -18.34 -9.80
C LEU A 7 -33.00 -17.25 -9.53
N SER A 8 -33.85 -17.49 -8.53
CA SER A 8 -34.78 -16.50 -8.01
C SER A 8 -34.04 -15.25 -7.54
N ALA A 9 -34.42 -14.12 -8.12
CA ALA A 9 -34.08 -12.79 -7.67
C ALA A 9 -34.51 -12.58 -6.20
N ARG A 10 -33.53 -12.34 -5.32
CA ARG A 10 -33.79 -11.63 -4.06
C ARG A 10 -33.60 -10.14 -4.29
N GLN A 11 -34.72 -9.43 -4.30
CA GLN A 11 -34.75 -8.00 -4.01
C GLN A 11 -34.73 -7.78 -2.48
N SER A 12 -34.43 -6.54 -2.08
CA SER A 12 -34.22 -5.97 -0.73
C SER A 12 -32.75 -6.08 -0.26
N ASN A 13 -32.03 -5.02 0.11
CA ASN A 13 -32.42 -3.68 0.54
C ASN A 13 -31.35 -2.65 0.15
N GLY A 14 -31.81 -1.48 -0.29
CA GLY A 14 -30.98 -0.29 -0.41
C GLY A 14 -30.54 0.20 0.97
N SER A 15 -29.27 0.00 1.27
CA SER A 15 -28.53 0.70 2.32
C SER A 15 -27.06 0.30 2.19
N THR A 16 -26.17 1.29 2.03
CA THR A 16 -24.68 1.23 2.01
C THR A 16 -23.93 1.21 0.65
N GLU A 17 -24.26 2.10 -0.30
CA GLU A 17 -23.31 2.49 -1.39
C GLU A 17 -22.40 3.69 -1.02
N GLN A 18 -22.69 4.38 0.10
CA GLN A 18 -21.88 5.50 0.59
C GLN A 18 -20.62 4.98 1.29
N GLY A 19 -19.50 4.92 0.56
CA GLY A 19 -18.18 4.61 1.13
C GLY A 19 -17.30 3.68 0.31
N ARG A 20 -17.67 3.31 -0.92
CA ARG A 20 -16.79 2.58 -1.85
C ARG A 20 -15.80 3.55 -2.51
N PRO A 21 -14.48 3.39 -2.36
CA PRO A 21 -13.50 4.31 -2.95
C PRO A 21 -13.47 4.15 -4.47
N ALA A 22 -14.09 5.05 -5.25
CA ALA A 22 -14.32 4.90 -6.71
C ALA A 22 -13.06 4.60 -7.54
N LEU A 23 -13.18 3.77 -8.59
CA LEU A 23 -12.05 3.46 -9.50
C LEU A 23 -11.59 4.69 -10.30
N SER A 24 -12.50 5.64 -10.52
CA SER A 24 -12.22 6.90 -11.23
C SER A 24 -11.21 7.81 -10.53
N ARG A 25 -10.82 7.51 -9.29
CA ARG A 25 -9.77 8.25 -8.57
C ARG A 25 -8.37 7.65 -8.74
N LEU A 26 -8.27 6.52 -9.45
CA LEU A 26 -7.03 5.78 -9.59
C LEU A 26 -6.49 6.00 -11.00
N ASP A 27 -5.26 6.49 -11.11
CA ASP A 27 -4.58 6.75 -12.39
C ASP A 27 -4.56 5.52 -13.32
N LEU A 28 -4.62 4.32 -12.75
CA LEU A 28 -4.77 3.06 -13.48
C LEU A 28 -5.96 3.08 -14.46
N PHE A 29 -7.04 3.76 -14.12
CA PHE A 29 -8.29 3.82 -14.89
C PHE A 29 -8.44 5.09 -15.72
N ASP A 30 -7.41 5.95 -15.79
CA ASP A 30 -7.43 7.17 -16.58
C ASP A 30 -7.64 6.87 -18.07
N GLY A 31 -8.56 7.63 -18.68
CA GLY A 31 -8.95 7.48 -20.08
C GLY A 31 -10.08 6.47 -20.32
N ILE A 32 -10.64 5.85 -19.28
CA ILE A 32 -11.86 5.05 -19.38
C ILE A 32 -13.09 5.95 -19.12
N PRO A 33 -14.13 5.90 -19.97
CA PRO A 33 -15.34 6.70 -19.77
C PRO A 33 -15.98 6.42 -18.41
N ARG A 34 -16.44 7.48 -17.73
CA ARG A 34 -17.00 7.40 -16.38
C ARG A 34 -18.16 6.39 -16.28
N ARG A 35 -19.03 6.36 -17.28
CA ARG A 35 -20.12 5.37 -17.40
C ARG A 35 -19.63 3.94 -17.36
N ASP A 36 -18.52 3.64 -18.04
CA ASP A 36 -17.95 2.29 -18.06
C ASP A 36 -17.24 1.96 -16.74
N LEU A 37 -16.62 2.95 -16.09
CA LEU A 37 -16.06 2.79 -14.74
C LEU A 37 -17.15 2.48 -13.71
N ASP A 38 -18.28 3.16 -13.76
CA ASP A 38 -19.42 2.90 -12.85
C ASP A 38 -19.94 1.46 -13.03
N LEU A 39 -20.01 0.98 -14.28
CA LEU A 39 -20.39 -0.40 -14.59
C LEU A 39 -19.37 -1.44 -14.11
N LEU A 40 -18.08 -1.13 -14.21
CA LEU A 40 -17.01 -1.96 -13.66
C LEU A 40 -17.09 -1.97 -12.13
N ASP A 41 -17.35 -0.82 -11.52
CA ASP A 41 -17.43 -0.67 -10.08
C ASP A 41 -18.57 -1.47 -9.45
N ALA A 42 -19.71 -1.53 -10.12
CA ALA A 42 -20.86 -2.34 -9.70
C ALA A 42 -20.60 -3.85 -9.81
N ARG A 43 -19.71 -4.27 -10.73
CA ARG A 43 -19.47 -5.70 -11.03
C ARG A 43 -18.26 -6.28 -10.31
N LEU A 44 -17.23 -5.48 -10.09
CA LEU A 44 -16.01 -5.95 -9.47
C LEU A 44 -16.24 -6.17 -7.97
N PRO A 45 -15.73 -7.26 -7.38
CA PRO A 45 -15.77 -7.46 -5.94
C PRO A 45 -14.94 -6.40 -5.22
N LEU A 46 -15.36 -6.07 -3.99
CA LEU A 46 -14.59 -5.26 -3.05
C LEU A 46 -14.43 -6.05 -1.77
N ILE A 47 -13.19 -6.44 -1.47
CA ILE A 47 -12.86 -7.19 -0.27
C ILE A 47 -12.34 -6.19 0.75
N ARG A 48 -13.03 -6.11 1.89
CA ARG A 48 -12.54 -5.35 3.05
C ARG A 48 -11.53 -6.19 3.80
N TRP A 49 -10.44 -5.56 4.20
CA TRP A 49 -9.34 -6.19 4.89
C TRP A 49 -9.05 -5.40 6.18
N PRO A 50 -9.37 -5.98 7.36
CA PRO A 50 -9.09 -5.35 8.64
C PRO A 50 -7.59 -5.12 8.85
N ARG A 51 -7.26 -4.03 9.54
CA ARG A 51 -5.89 -3.73 9.97
C ARG A 51 -5.30 -4.88 10.77
N GLU A 52 -4.01 -5.15 10.55
CA GLU A 52 -3.20 -6.17 11.21
C GLU A 52 -3.70 -7.62 11.02
N ALA A 53 -4.61 -7.86 10.07
CA ALA A 53 -5.04 -9.20 9.69
C ALA A 53 -4.24 -9.73 8.48
N ASP A 54 -4.10 -11.05 8.39
CA ASP A 54 -3.52 -11.71 7.23
C ASP A 54 -4.39 -11.55 5.98
N ALA A 55 -3.77 -11.77 4.80
CA ALA A 55 -4.45 -11.72 3.52
C ALA A 55 -5.62 -12.71 3.44
N PRO A 56 -6.86 -12.23 3.19
CA PRO A 56 -7.98 -13.09 2.88
C PRO A 56 -7.65 -14.03 1.70
N ALA A 57 -8.14 -15.27 1.71
CA ALA A 57 -7.87 -16.25 0.64
C ALA A 57 -8.29 -15.76 -0.76
N ALA A 58 -9.29 -14.88 -0.84
CA ALA A 58 -9.71 -14.26 -2.09
C ALA A 58 -8.73 -13.19 -2.63
N LEU A 59 -7.72 -12.81 -1.83
CA LEU A 59 -6.65 -11.86 -2.14
C LEU A 59 -5.27 -12.54 -2.32
N THR A 60 -5.20 -13.87 -2.37
CA THR A 60 -3.96 -14.65 -2.51
C THR A 60 -3.99 -15.67 -3.66
N ARG A 61 -5.01 -15.58 -4.52
CA ARG A 61 -5.13 -16.38 -5.74
C ARG A 61 -4.03 -16.05 -6.75
N GLY A 62 -3.41 -17.09 -7.32
CA GLY A 62 -2.29 -16.98 -8.28
C GLY A 62 -2.68 -16.51 -9.68
N ASP A 63 -3.97 -16.36 -9.98
CA ASP A 63 -4.54 -15.96 -11.26
C ASP A 63 -5.21 -14.57 -11.21
N HIS A 64 -4.85 -13.74 -10.23
CA HIS A 64 -5.45 -12.42 -10.00
C HIS A 64 -4.40 -11.33 -9.80
N LEU A 65 -4.76 -10.13 -10.24
CA LEU A 65 -4.15 -8.85 -9.87
C LEU A 65 -5.06 -8.14 -8.86
N TYR A 66 -4.47 -7.48 -7.89
CA TYR A 66 -5.18 -6.84 -6.78
C TYR A 66 -4.94 -5.34 -6.81
N ILE A 67 -6.03 -4.59 -6.78
CA ILE A 67 -6.01 -3.12 -6.80
C ILE A 67 -6.38 -2.64 -5.41
N VAL A 68 -5.47 -1.93 -4.75
CA VAL A 68 -5.76 -1.30 -3.46
C VAL A 68 -6.59 -0.04 -3.74
N ARG A 69 -7.81 0.02 -3.22
CA ARG A 69 -8.72 1.16 -3.42
C ARG A 69 -8.71 2.11 -2.23
N GLN A 70 -8.40 1.59 -1.05
CA GLN A 70 -8.25 2.35 0.18
C GLN A 70 -7.36 1.57 1.13
N GLY A 71 -6.67 2.31 2.00
CA GLY A 71 -5.75 1.77 2.99
C GLY A 71 -4.40 1.43 2.37
N ARG A 72 -3.58 0.68 3.09
CA ARG A 72 -2.21 0.33 2.70
C ARG A 72 -1.90 -1.10 3.08
N ILE A 73 -1.27 -1.80 2.16
CA ILE A 73 -0.89 -3.21 2.33
C ILE A 73 0.63 -3.30 2.36
N ALA A 74 1.20 -3.87 3.42
CA ALA A 74 2.60 -4.26 3.43
C ALA A 74 2.73 -5.63 2.78
N LEU A 75 3.60 -5.72 1.77
CA LEU A 75 4.01 -6.99 1.18
C LEU A 75 5.39 -7.34 1.69
N SER A 76 5.57 -8.60 2.06
CA SER A 76 6.79 -9.10 2.64
C SER A 76 7.35 -10.26 1.85
N ASP A 77 8.61 -10.57 2.13
CA ASP A 77 9.25 -11.82 1.76
C ASP A 77 9.90 -12.42 3.02
N VAL A 78 10.19 -13.71 3.00
CA VAL A 78 10.84 -14.41 4.11
C VAL A 78 12.27 -14.72 3.72
N THR A 79 13.23 -14.22 4.49
CA THR A 79 14.65 -14.52 4.24
C THR A 79 14.95 -16.00 4.47
N PRO A 80 16.07 -16.54 3.94
CA PRO A 80 16.50 -17.91 4.24
C PRO A 80 16.66 -18.20 5.74
N GLN A 81 16.87 -17.16 6.56
CA GLN A 81 16.96 -17.24 8.01
C GLN A 81 15.59 -17.20 8.72
N GLY A 82 14.49 -17.17 7.96
CA GLY A 82 13.12 -17.16 8.48
C GLY A 82 12.61 -15.79 8.92
N GLN A 83 13.32 -14.70 8.59
CA GLN A 83 12.92 -13.35 8.97
C GLN A 83 12.01 -12.74 7.90
N GLU A 84 10.85 -12.23 8.30
CA GLU A 84 9.94 -11.53 7.40
C GLU A 84 10.42 -10.08 7.16
N VAL A 85 10.66 -9.73 5.91
CA VAL A 85 11.12 -8.41 5.48
C VAL A 85 10.09 -7.81 4.53
N THR A 86 9.52 -6.67 4.93
CA THR A 86 8.56 -5.93 4.10
C THR A 86 9.31 -5.36 2.91
N THR A 87 8.99 -5.84 1.72
CA THR A 87 9.62 -5.42 0.47
C THR A 87 9.02 -4.12 -0.05
N THR A 88 7.71 -3.93 0.15
CA THR A 88 7.01 -2.72 -0.32
C THR A 88 5.72 -2.46 0.44
N ILE A 89 5.31 -1.19 0.50
CA ILE A 89 3.99 -0.76 0.94
C ILE A 89 3.20 -0.40 -0.32
N VAL A 90 2.05 -1.04 -0.51
CA VAL A 90 1.15 -0.82 -1.64
C VAL A 90 0.07 0.16 -1.22
N GLU A 91 0.01 1.26 -1.94
CA GLU A 91 -0.86 2.40 -1.68
C GLU A 91 -2.16 2.35 -2.49
N PRO A 92 -3.18 3.17 -2.15
CA PRO A 92 -4.37 3.30 -2.98
C PRO A 92 -4.00 3.68 -4.42
N GLY A 93 -4.57 2.97 -5.39
CA GLY A 93 -4.27 3.13 -6.83
C GLY A 93 -3.14 2.25 -7.34
N ALA A 94 -2.27 1.77 -6.45
CA ALA A 94 -1.24 0.81 -6.81
C ALA A 94 -1.80 -0.63 -6.87
N VAL A 95 -1.03 -1.49 -7.54
CA VAL A 95 -1.40 -2.89 -7.79
C VAL A 95 -0.38 -3.84 -7.21
N TYR A 96 -0.85 -5.01 -6.78
CA TYR A 96 -0.02 -6.16 -6.46
C TYR A 96 -0.60 -7.43 -7.06
N SER A 97 0.19 -8.49 -7.13
CA SER A 97 -0.19 -9.70 -7.83
C SER A 97 0.58 -10.90 -7.29
N SER A 98 -0.01 -12.08 -7.46
CA SER A 98 0.65 -13.38 -7.28
C SER A 98 0.83 -14.11 -8.61
N LEU A 99 0.55 -13.43 -9.74
CA LEU A 99 0.72 -13.97 -11.08
C LEU A 99 2.17 -14.39 -11.32
N GLY A 100 2.36 -15.64 -11.72
CA GLY A 100 3.69 -16.19 -12.02
C GLY A 100 4.54 -16.49 -10.79
N LEU A 101 3.99 -16.41 -9.58
CA LEU A 101 4.65 -16.85 -8.36
C LEU A 101 4.12 -18.23 -7.94
N GLU A 102 4.99 -19.08 -7.39
CA GLU A 102 4.57 -20.39 -6.84
C GLU A 102 3.65 -20.23 -5.63
N GLN A 103 3.87 -19.18 -4.83
CA GLN A 103 3.05 -18.81 -3.69
C GLN A 103 2.86 -17.30 -3.64
N ALA A 104 1.72 -16.85 -3.15
CA ALA A 104 1.48 -15.44 -2.89
C ALA A 104 2.48 -14.93 -1.84
N ALA A 105 3.11 -13.79 -2.10
CA ALA A 105 3.93 -13.12 -1.11
C ALA A 105 3.09 -12.83 0.16
N PRO A 106 3.65 -13.06 1.37
CA PRO A 106 3.00 -12.65 2.61
C PRO A 106 2.58 -11.19 2.55
N ALA A 107 1.40 -10.91 3.08
CA ALA A 107 0.81 -9.59 2.99
C ALA A 107 -0.06 -9.30 4.22
N ILE A 108 0.06 -8.09 4.75
CA ILE A 108 -0.71 -7.62 5.92
C ILE A 108 -1.27 -6.22 5.64
N ALA A 109 -2.52 -5.98 6.06
CA ALA A 109 -3.10 -4.65 6.01
C ALA A 109 -2.54 -3.77 7.13
N LEU A 110 -1.88 -2.67 6.79
CA LEU A 110 -1.34 -1.72 7.77
C LEU A 110 -2.44 -0.84 8.38
N GLU A 111 -3.56 -0.71 7.68
CA GLU A 111 -4.76 0.02 8.10
C GLU A 111 -6.01 -0.65 7.51
N ALA A 112 -7.20 -0.24 7.95
CA ALA A 112 -8.44 -0.78 7.40
C ALA A 112 -8.49 -0.51 5.88
N SER A 113 -8.42 -1.59 5.10
CA SER A 113 -8.16 -1.53 3.66
C SER A 113 -9.31 -2.09 2.85
N ALA A 114 -9.40 -1.68 1.59
CA ALA A 114 -10.37 -2.20 0.63
C ALA A 114 -9.66 -2.51 -0.69
N VAL A 115 -9.75 -3.75 -1.13
CA VAL A 115 -9.00 -4.27 -2.28
C VAL A 115 -9.96 -4.92 -3.28
N THR A 116 -9.77 -4.63 -4.56
CA THR A 116 -10.52 -5.26 -5.65
C THR A 116 -9.62 -6.30 -6.32
N PRO A 117 -9.95 -7.61 -6.24
CA PRO A 117 -9.29 -8.62 -7.04
C PRO A 117 -9.81 -8.61 -8.47
N LEU A 118 -8.91 -8.79 -9.43
CA LEU A 118 -9.17 -8.76 -10.86
C LEU A 118 -8.53 -9.99 -11.50
N PRO A 119 -9.32 -10.97 -11.99
CA PRO A 119 -8.76 -12.17 -12.62
C PRO A 119 -8.12 -11.83 -13.97
N VAL A 120 -7.14 -12.63 -14.41
CA VAL A 120 -6.40 -12.41 -15.68
C VAL A 120 -7.32 -12.15 -16.88
N HIS A 121 -8.37 -12.95 -17.07
CA HIS A 121 -9.30 -12.76 -18.19
C HIS A 121 -10.01 -11.39 -18.17
N ALA A 122 -10.26 -10.82 -16.98
CA ALA A 122 -10.83 -9.49 -16.87
C ALA A 122 -9.80 -8.39 -17.19
N ILE A 123 -8.53 -8.61 -16.84
CA ILE A 123 -7.42 -7.74 -17.25
C ILE A 123 -7.30 -7.73 -18.79
N GLU A 124 -7.29 -8.91 -19.42
CA GLU A 124 -7.22 -9.05 -20.88
C GLU A 124 -8.39 -8.33 -21.57
N ALA A 125 -9.61 -8.50 -21.06
CA ALA A 125 -10.79 -7.80 -21.57
C ALA A 125 -10.68 -6.27 -21.42
N LEU A 126 -10.16 -5.79 -20.28
CA LEU A 126 -9.94 -4.36 -20.04
C LEU A 126 -8.87 -3.77 -20.97
N VAL A 127 -7.74 -4.45 -21.15
CA VAL A 127 -6.67 -4.02 -22.05
C VAL A 127 -7.16 -4.01 -23.50
N THR A 128 -7.91 -5.02 -23.92
CA THR A 128 -8.46 -5.12 -25.28
C THR A 128 -9.47 -4.01 -25.55
N ARG A 129 -10.37 -3.73 -24.60
CA ARG A 129 -11.41 -2.71 -24.75
C ARG A 129 -10.89 -1.29 -24.55
N TYR A 130 -9.93 -1.11 -23.63
CA TYR A 130 -9.33 0.18 -23.29
C TYR A 130 -7.80 0.05 -23.30
N PRO A 131 -7.14 0.20 -24.45
CA PRO A 131 -5.68 0.07 -24.55
C PRO A 131 -4.92 1.00 -23.59
N ARG A 132 -5.50 2.16 -23.25
CA ARG A 132 -4.93 3.09 -22.26
C ARG A 132 -4.75 2.45 -20.88
N PHE A 133 -5.66 1.58 -20.45
CA PHE A 133 -5.54 0.82 -19.20
C PHE A 133 -4.25 -0.02 -19.18
N GLY A 134 -3.88 -0.65 -20.30
CA GLY A 134 -2.65 -1.42 -20.41
C GLY A 134 -1.40 -0.54 -20.26
N VAL A 135 -1.41 0.66 -20.83
CA VAL A 135 -0.33 1.65 -20.66
C VAL A 135 -0.24 2.11 -19.20
N ASN A 136 -1.36 2.47 -18.58
CA ASN A 136 -1.39 2.90 -17.18
C ASN A 136 -0.92 1.78 -16.24
N LEU A 137 -1.30 0.53 -16.51
CA LEU A 137 -0.84 -0.65 -15.76
C LEU A 137 0.67 -0.83 -15.89
N ALA A 138 1.23 -0.67 -17.10
CA ALA A 138 2.68 -0.73 -17.31
C ALA A 138 3.41 0.37 -16.51
N VAL A 139 2.90 1.61 -16.53
CA VAL A 139 3.45 2.72 -15.72
C VAL A 139 3.44 2.37 -14.22
N ALA A 140 2.30 1.90 -13.70
CA ALA A 140 2.18 1.49 -12.30
C ALA A 140 3.20 0.39 -11.91
N LEU A 141 3.38 -0.62 -12.78
CA LEU A 141 4.36 -1.69 -12.57
C LEU A 141 5.81 -1.18 -12.62
N THR A 142 6.13 -0.24 -13.51
CA THR A 142 7.47 0.36 -13.57
C THR A 142 7.80 1.21 -12.34
N GLY A 143 6.84 1.97 -11.81
CA GLY A 143 6.99 2.69 -10.54
C GLY A 143 7.26 1.74 -9.37
N ARG A 144 6.55 0.61 -9.33
CA ARG A 144 6.80 -0.44 -8.33
C ARG A 144 8.19 -1.05 -8.45
N LEU A 145 8.68 -1.30 -9.66
CA LEU A 145 10.05 -1.79 -9.88
C LEU A 145 11.09 -0.78 -9.39
N ALA A 146 10.86 0.53 -9.58
CA ALA A 146 11.74 1.57 -9.07
C ALA A 146 11.77 1.58 -7.53
N ASN A 147 10.62 1.45 -6.87
CA ASN A 147 10.53 1.36 -5.40
C ASN A 147 11.29 0.13 -4.85
N LEU A 148 11.15 -1.04 -5.49
CA LEU A 148 11.90 -2.24 -5.10
C LEU A 148 13.42 -2.03 -5.18
N ARG A 149 13.92 -1.33 -6.21
CA ARG A 149 15.34 -0.99 -6.34
C ARG A 149 15.84 -0.09 -5.21
N GLN A 150 15.01 0.83 -4.73
CA GLN A 150 15.36 1.68 -3.58
C GLN A 150 15.44 0.87 -2.28
N THR A 151 14.53 -0.08 -2.05
CA THR A 151 14.55 -0.96 -0.87
C THR A 151 15.87 -1.73 -0.76
N VAL A 152 16.41 -2.22 -1.87
CA VAL A 152 17.73 -2.91 -1.90
C VAL A 152 18.85 -2.01 -1.38
N GLY A 153 18.82 -0.72 -1.69
CA GLY A 153 19.81 0.25 -1.20
C GLY A 153 19.74 0.49 0.32
N ILE A 154 18.56 0.39 0.94
CA ILE A 154 18.39 0.54 2.39
C ILE A 154 19.01 -0.65 3.12
N VAL A 155 18.77 -1.88 2.63
CA VAL A 155 19.28 -3.10 3.27
C VAL A 155 20.82 -3.15 3.28
N SER A 156 21.48 -2.42 2.37
CA SER A 156 22.95 -2.32 2.32
C SER A 156 23.58 -1.44 3.41
N GLU A 157 22.80 -0.66 4.15
CA GLU A 157 23.33 0.17 5.23
C GLU A 157 23.63 -0.65 6.49
N MET A 158 24.84 -0.49 7.05
CA MET A 158 25.32 -1.33 8.15
C MET A 158 24.59 -1.09 9.47
N ARG A 159 24.12 0.14 9.74
CA ARG A 159 23.51 0.50 11.02
C ARG A 159 21.99 0.54 10.93
N VAL A 160 21.34 0.02 11.97
CA VAL A 160 19.88 0.01 12.07
C VAL A 160 19.32 1.43 12.16
N GLU A 161 20.04 2.35 12.83
CA GLU A 161 19.61 3.75 12.96
C GLU A 161 19.57 4.45 11.59
N ASP A 162 20.58 4.22 10.75
CA ASP A 162 20.67 4.84 9.43
C ASP A 162 19.56 4.30 8.50
N ARG A 163 19.33 2.98 8.53
CA ARG A 163 18.22 2.34 7.81
C ARG A 163 16.87 2.89 8.23
N LEU A 164 16.65 3.03 9.54
CA LEU A 164 15.41 3.57 10.09
C LEU A 164 15.21 5.02 9.66
N ARG A 165 16.24 5.86 9.76
CA ARG A 165 16.21 7.26 9.31
C ARG A 165 15.84 7.35 7.83
N ARG A 166 16.56 6.63 6.96
CA ARG A 166 16.30 6.62 5.52
C ARG A 166 14.87 6.17 5.21
N ARG A 167 14.38 5.14 5.90
CA ARG A 167 13.01 4.63 5.67
C ARG A 167 11.94 5.62 6.13
N LEU A 168 12.17 6.30 7.26
CA LEU A 168 11.28 7.37 7.74
C LEU A 168 11.16 8.50 6.72
N HIS A 169 12.28 8.98 6.16
CA HIS A 169 12.25 10.02 5.13
C HIS A 169 11.53 9.57 3.87
N GLN A 170 11.79 8.36 3.37
CA GLN A 170 11.06 7.84 2.20
C GLN A 170 9.55 7.76 2.42
N ILE A 171 9.12 7.30 3.60
CA ILE A 171 7.69 7.23 3.93
C ILE A 171 7.12 8.65 4.07
N ALA A 172 7.87 9.58 4.66
CA ALA A 172 7.46 10.98 4.77
C ALA A 172 7.33 11.67 3.39
N GLU A 173 8.23 11.39 2.44
CA GLU A 173 8.14 11.88 1.06
C GLU A 173 6.93 11.30 0.31
N GLN A 174 6.63 10.02 0.53
CA GLN A 174 5.54 9.33 -0.16
C GLN A 174 4.15 9.71 0.39
N ILE A 175 4.01 9.78 1.72
CA ILE A 175 2.71 9.89 2.39
C ILE A 175 2.69 10.80 3.61
N GLY A 176 3.77 11.50 3.88
CA GLY A 176 3.85 12.44 4.98
C GLY A 176 2.84 13.57 4.80
N THR A 177 2.27 14.02 5.91
CA THR A 177 1.43 15.22 5.92
C THR A 177 2.18 16.32 6.64
N ALA A 178 2.32 17.49 6.00
CA ALA A 178 2.93 18.64 6.62
C ALA A 178 2.10 19.10 7.83
N ALA A 179 2.78 19.36 8.94
CA ALA A 179 2.24 19.87 10.19
C ALA A 179 3.12 21.05 10.68
N PRO A 180 2.63 21.90 11.60
CA PRO A 180 3.40 23.01 12.14
C PRO A 180 4.78 22.59 12.69
N GLU A 181 4.84 21.45 13.36
CA GLU A 181 6.02 20.89 14.02
C GLU A 181 6.99 20.14 13.08
N GLY A 182 6.52 19.68 11.91
CA GLY A 182 7.30 18.83 11.01
C GLY A 182 6.45 18.09 9.99
N VAL A 183 6.95 16.97 9.49
CA VAL A 183 6.17 16.05 8.64
C VAL A 183 5.69 14.89 9.50
N ARG A 184 4.37 14.76 9.63
CA ARG A 184 3.73 13.64 10.33
C ARG A 184 3.57 12.45 9.40
N ILE A 185 4.08 11.30 9.81
CA ILE A 185 3.86 10.03 9.14
C ILE A 185 2.51 9.48 9.61
N GLY A 186 1.53 9.47 8.70
CA GLY A 186 0.16 9.01 8.97
C GLY A 186 -0.01 7.50 9.09
N LEU A 187 1.09 6.74 9.14
CA LEU A 187 1.08 5.30 9.34
C LEU A 187 1.30 4.97 10.82
N ASP A 188 0.27 4.41 11.43
CA ASP A 188 0.35 3.88 12.77
C ASP A 188 1.01 2.47 12.69
N LEU A 189 2.34 2.37 12.74
CA LEU A 189 3.10 1.11 12.62
C LEU A 189 3.62 0.62 13.97
N THR A 190 3.65 -0.70 14.18
CA THR A 190 4.31 -1.31 15.34
C THR A 190 5.82 -1.31 15.12
N HIS A 191 6.60 -1.45 16.20
CA HIS A 191 8.05 -1.66 16.08
C HIS A 191 8.39 -2.93 15.29
N ALA A 192 7.53 -3.96 15.30
CA ALA A 192 7.73 -5.16 14.49
C ALA A 192 7.54 -4.88 12.99
N GLN A 193 6.55 -4.07 12.62
CA GLN A 193 6.34 -3.62 11.24
C GLN A 193 7.50 -2.73 10.77
N TRP A 194 7.98 -1.81 11.60
CA TRP A 194 9.20 -1.05 11.32
C TRP A 194 10.42 -1.95 11.14
N ALA A 195 10.56 -2.97 11.98
CA ALA A 195 11.66 -3.94 11.91
C ALA A 195 11.63 -4.73 10.61
N SER A 196 10.43 -5.14 10.16
CA SER A 196 10.24 -5.77 8.87
C SER A 196 10.58 -4.84 7.71
N LEU A 197 10.20 -3.56 7.77
CA LEU A 197 10.49 -2.54 6.74
C LEU A 197 11.98 -2.25 6.54
N ILE A 198 12.81 -2.44 7.57
CA ILE A 198 14.24 -2.14 7.51
C ILE A 198 15.12 -3.39 7.61
N GLY A 199 14.53 -4.59 7.71
CA GLY A 199 15.26 -5.84 7.89
C GLY A 199 16.07 -5.89 9.20
N ALA A 200 15.43 -5.58 10.33
CA ALA A 200 16.02 -5.62 11.67
C ALA A 200 15.12 -6.41 12.64
N SER A 201 15.56 -6.58 13.90
CA SER A 201 14.69 -7.08 14.97
C SER A 201 13.87 -5.96 15.61
N ARG A 202 12.76 -6.32 16.25
CA ARG A 202 11.90 -5.37 16.99
C ARG A 202 12.68 -4.64 18.09
N GLU A 203 13.57 -5.34 18.77
CA GLU A 203 14.42 -4.82 19.86
C GLU A 203 15.43 -3.81 19.30
N ALA A 204 16.04 -4.12 18.15
CA ALA A 204 16.97 -3.22 17.48
C ALA A 204 16.27 -1.93 17.02
N VAL A 205 15.05 -2.03 16.48
CA VAL A 205 14.22 -0.86 16.13
C VAL A 205 13.84 -0.03 17.35
N THR A 206 13.45 -0.69 18.44
CA THR A 206 13.11 0.00 19.70
C THR A 206 14.30 0.82 20.20
N THR A 207 15.49 0.24 20.14
CA THR A 207 16.74 0.91 20.50
C THR A 207 17.06 2.07 19.54
N ALA A 208 16.87 1.87 18.24
CA ALA A 208 17.12 2.89 17.22
C ALA A 208 16.18 4.09 17.37
N PHE A 209 14.87 3.89 17.57
CA PHE A 209 13.93 4.99 17.85
C PHE A 209 14.33 5.78 19.10
N GLY A 210 14.78 5.09 20.16
CA GLY A 210 15.27 5.76 21.37
C GLY A 210 16.45 6.69 21.09
N LYS A 211 17.38 6.28 20.23
CA LYS A 211 18.53 7.11 19.81
C LYS A 211 18.10 8.29 18.95
N LEU A 212 17.24 8.07 17.95
CA LEU A 212 16.74 9.14 17.09
C LEU A 212 15.95 10.19 17.88
N ARG A 213 15.15 9.75 18.86
CA ARG A 213 14.42 10.66 19.77
C ARG A 213 15.38 11.47 20.65
N ALA A 214 16.41 10.83 21.21
CA ALA A 214 17.42 11.53 22.02
C ALA A 214 18.21 12.56 21.19
N ALA A 215 18.35 12.33 19.88
CA ALA A 215 18.95 13.26 18.93
C ALA A 215 17.98 14.32 18.40
N SER A 216 16.71 14.33 18.84
CA SER A 216 15.64 15.21 18.33
C SER A 216 15.40 15.09 16.81
N GLU A 217 15.73 13.92 16.23
CA GLU A 217 15.50 13.64 14.81
C GLU A 217 14.07 13.15 14.54
N VAL A 218 13.40 12.63 15.58
CA VAL A 218 12.00 12.19 15.54
C VAL A 218 11.29 12.48 16.84
N GLU A 219 10.00 12.80 16.73
CA GLU A 219 9.07 12.85 17.84
C GLU A 219 8.04 11.73 17.71
N MET A 220 7.62 11.17 18.85
CA MET A 220 6.69 10.05 18.89
C MET A 220 5.54 10.31 19.86
N GLU A 221 4.32 10.23 19.36
CA GLU A 221 3.09 10.26 20.15
C GLU A 221 2.32 8.95 19.91
N GLY A 222 2.43 8.01 20.85
CA GLY A 222 1.94 6.66 20.67
C GLY A 222 2.68 5.94 19.52
N ARG A 223 1.96 5.61 18.44
CA ARG A 223 2.51 5.03 17.21
C ARG A 223 2.63 6.05 16.07
N SER A 224 2.21 7.30 16.28
CA SER A 224 2.43 8.39 15.33
C SER A 224 3.85 8.91 15.46
N ILE A 225 4.49 9.13 14.31
CA ILE A 225 5.86 9.63 14.22
C ILE A 225 5.86 10.94 13.45
N THR A 226 6.53 11.94 14.00
CA THR A 226 6.77 13.22 13.36
C THR A 226 8.26 13.39 13.14
N ILE A 227 8.66 13.76 11.94
CA ILE A 227 10.03 14.21 11.64
C ILE A 227 10.03 15.73 11.76
N PRO A 228 10.70 16.34 12.75
CA PRO A 228 10.71 17.78 12.94
C PRO A 228 11.31 18.49 11.71
N TRP A 229 10.82 19.70 11.39
CA TRP A 229 11.38 20.50 10.30
C TRP A 229 12.89 20.74 10.46
N ALA A 230 13.37 20.87 11.70
CA ALA A 230 14.79 21.03 12.01
C ALA A 230 15.66 19.81 11.67
N ALA A 231 15.04 18.62 11.59
CA ALA A 231 15.70 17.37 11.22
C ALA A 231 15.53 17.03 9.73
N MET A 232 14.76 17.82 8.99
CA MET A 232 14.61 17.66 7.54
C MET A 232 15.75 18.32 6.78
N ASN A 233 16.12 17.74 5.64
CA ASN A 233 17.11 18.35 4.77
C ASN A 233 16.59 19.69 4.23
N ALA A 234 17.50 20.63 3.95
CA ALA A 234 17.16 21.95 3.44
C ALA A 234 16.37 21.95 2.10
N ALA A 235 16.38 20.82 1.37
CA ALA A 235 15.61 20.63 0.14
C ALA A 235 14.11 20.34 0.38
N ASP A 236 13.74 19.93 1.60
CA ASP A 236 12.39 19.50 1.96
C ASP A 236 11.67 20.51 2.87
N ALA A 237 12.24 21.71 3.07
CA ALA A 237 11.73 22.75 3.95
C ALA A 237 10.24 23.10 3.65
N PRO A 238 9.45 23.51 4.67
CA PRO A 238 8.01 23.65 4.54
C PRO A 238 7.63 24.67 3.46
N PRO A 239 6.51 24.48 2.73
CA PRO A 239 5.93 25.55 1.96
C PRO A 239 5.62 26.72 2.90
N ALA A 240 6.05 27.92 2.52
CA ALA A 240 6.01 29.14 3.35
C ALA A 240 4.64 29.50 3.97
N ALA A 241 3.56 28.85 3.53
CA ALA A 241 2.19 29.05 3.99
C ALA A 241 1.86 28.43 5.37
N LEU A 242 2.72 27.58 5.95
CA LEU A 242 2.46 26.91 7.24
C LEU A 242 3.18 27.54 8.44
N ALA A 243 3.92 28.64 8.23
CA ALA A 243 4.72 29.32 9.26
C ALA A 243 4.03 30.58 9.86
N SER A 244 2.70 30.72 9.68
CA SER A 244 1.92 31.90 10.10
C SER A 244 0.97 31.58 11.25
#